data_AF-A0A1W9TVN0-F1
#
_entry.id   AF-A0A1W9TVN0-F1
#
_cell.length_a   1.000
_cell.length_b   1.000
_cell.length_c   1.000
_cell.angle_alpha   90.00
_cell.angle_beta   90.00
_cell.angle_gamma   90.00
#
_symmetry.space_group_name_H-M   'P 1'
#
loop_
_entity.id
_entity.type
_entity.pdbx_description
1 polymer ?
#
loop_
_entity_poly.entity_id
_entity_poly.type
_entity_poly.pdbx_seq_one_letter_code
_entity_poly.pdbx_strand_id
1 'polypeptide(L)' 'MIYPKIQAVNVFDDYTPIIKFDNQQKKKYDITPLLEKEMFAPLKNQALFKTVQVEQGGYQRRFF' A
#
# COMPACT_ATOMS: atom_id res chain seq x y z
N MET A 1 -12.64 18.18 2.72
CA MET A 1 -12.16 17.01 3.51
C MET A 1 -10.66 16.90 3.29
N ILE A 2 -9.87 17.01 4.36
CA ILE A 2 -8.41 16.87 4.31
C ILE A 2 -8.13 15.38 4.46
N TYR A 3 -7.70 14.72 3.38
CA TYR A 3 -7.24 13.34 3.46
C TYR A 3 -5.81 13.33 4.01
N PRO A 4 -5.53 12.53 5.05
CA PRO A 4 -4.20 12.49 5.62
C PRO A 4 -3.22 11.92 4.60
N LYS A 5 -2.06 12.55 4.46
CA LYS A 5 -1.05 12.14 3.48
C LYS A 5 -0.32 10.92 3.99
N ILE A 6 0.00 10.01 3.07
CA ILE A 6 0.85 8.86 3.38
C ILE A 6 2.27 9.38 3.63
N GLN A 7 2.78 9.17 4.84
CA GLN A 7 4.13 9.54 5.24
C GLN A 7 5.11 8.39 4.98
N ALA A 8 4.69 7.16 5.27
CA ALA A 8 5.52 5.97 5.07
C ALA A 8 4.65 4.73 4.90
N VAL A 9 5.18 3.73 4.19
CA VAL A 9 4.59 2.39 4.15
C VAL A 9 5.64 1.38 4.54
N ASN A 10 5.32 0.59 5.55
CA ASN A 10 6.14 -0.52 6.00
C ASN A 10 5.50 -1.81 5.49
N VAL A 11 6.18 -2.48 4.56
CA VAL A 11 5.74 -3.75 4.00
C VAL A 11 6.31 -4.88 4.87
N PHE A 12 5.44 -5.75 5.37
CA PHE A 12 5.81 -6.96 6.12
C PHE A 12 5.64 -8.20 5.24
N ASP A 13 6.35 -9.28 5.56
CA ASP A 13 6.35 -10.52 4.77
C ASP A 13 4.95 -11.18 4.64
N ASP A 14 4.01 -10.79 5.50
CA ASP A 14 2.64 -11.33 5.58
C ASP A 14 1.64 -10.66 4.62
N TYR A 15 2.10 -9.93 3.60
CA TYR A 15 1.22 -9.17 2.69
C TYR A 15 0.32 -8.14 3.38
N THR A 16 0.74 -7.67 4.56
CA THR A 16 0.03 -6.64 5.32
C THR A 16 0.84 -5.36 5.44
N PRO A 17 0.81 -4.45 4.44
CA PRO A 17 1.47 -3.17 4.56
C PRO A 17 0.83 -2.33 5.68
N ILE A 18 1.70 -1.72 6.49
CA ILE A 18 1.32 -0.71 7.48
C ILE A 18 1.57 0.66 6.88
N ILE A 19 0.50 1.40 6.63
CA ILE A 19 0.56 2.78 6.14
C ILE A 19 0.56 3.71 7.34
N LYS A 20 1.62 4.49 7.47
CA LYS A 20 1.73 5.60 8.42
C LYS A 20 1.36 6.89 7.73
N PHE A 21 0.43 7.61 8.31
CA PHE A 21 -0.05 8.90 7.84
C PHE A 21 0.66 10.06 8.55
N ASP A 22 0.62 11.23 7.93
CA ASP A 22 1.16 12.49 8.47
C ASP A 22 0.54 12.89 9.81
N ASN A 23 -0.73 12.53 10.03
CA ASN A 23 -1.45 12.72 11.29
C ASN A 23 -1.14 11.66 12.36
N GLN A 24 -0.02 10.95 12.22
CA GLN A 24 0.43 9.87 13.10
C GLN A 24 -0.47 8.62 13.13
N GLN A 25 -1.57 8.59 12.36
CA GLN A 25 -2.39 7.38 12.25
C GLN A 25 -1.60 6.28 11.54
N LYS A 26 -1.82 5.05 11.98
CA LYS A 26 -1.30 3.85 11.33
C LYS A 26 -2.48 3.00 10.91
N LYS A 27 -2.54 2.59 9.64
CA LYS A 27 -3.53 1.62 9.16
C LYS A 27 -2.81 0.40 8.61
N LYS A 28 -3.20 -0.77 9.10
CA LYS A 28 -2.81 -2.05 8.54
C LYS A 28 -3.81 -2.39 7.45
N TYR A 29 -3.32 -2.62 6.24
CA TYR A 29 -4.13 -3.09 5.13
C TYR A 29 -3.76 -4.53 4.85
N ASP A 30 -4.75 -5.42 4.82
CA ASP A 30 -4.55 -6.76 4.31
C ASP A 30 -4.78 -6.73 2.80
N ILE A 31 -3.70 -6.93 2.02
CA ILE A 31 -3.79 -6.96 0.56
C ILE A 31 -3.93 -8.38 0.01
N THR A 32 -4.00 -9.41 0.86
CA THR A 32 -4.28 -10.80 0.46
C THR A 32 -5.47 -10.91 -0.50
N PRO A 33 -6.64 -10.27 -0.27
CA PRO A 33 -7.76 -10.32 -1.23
C PRO A 33 -7.46 -9.61 -2.56
N LEU A 34 -6.50 -8.68 -2.60
CA LEU A 34 -6.05 -8.08 -3.86
C LEU A 34 -5.16 -9.07 -4.64
N LEU A 35 -4.33 -9.85 -3.95
CA LEU A 35 -3.48 -10.88 -4.59
C LEU A 35 -4.30 -11.98 -5.27
N GLU A 36 -5.56 -12.17 -4.91
CA GLU A 36 -6.45 -13.11 -5.60
C GLU A 36 -6.83 -12.65 -7.01
N LYS A 37 -6.71 -11.36 -7.31
CA LYS A 37 -6.96 -10.84 -8.67
C LYS A 37 -5.76 -11.08 -9.57
N GLU A 38 -6.00 -11.54 -10.79
CA GLU A 38 -4.94 -11.82 -11.78
C GLU A 38 -4.00 -10.63 -12.02
N MET A 39 -4.53 -9.41 -12.02
CA MET A 39 -3.72 -8.18 -12.17
C MET A 39 -2.65 -8.00 -11.08
N PHE A 40 -2.82 -8.62 -9.91
CA PHE A 40 -1.88 -8.58 -8.79
C PHE A 40 -1.17 -9.92 -8.57
N ALA A 41 -1.38 -10.91 -9.45
CA ALA A 41 -0.70 -12.21 -9.37
C ALA A 41 0.84 -12.10 -9.27
N PRO A 42 1.52 -11.15 -9.94
CA PRO A 42 2.97 -10.96 -9.77
C PRO A 42 3.38 -10.59 -8.34
N LEU A 43 2.52 -9.91 -7.58
CA LEU A 43 2.80 -9.51 -6.20
C LEU A 43 2.74 -10.68 -5.21
N LYS A 44 2.29 -11.86 -5.62
CA LYS A 44 2.45 -13.10 -4.83
C LYS A 44 3.92 -13.53 -4.70
N ASN A 45 4.79 -13.03 -5.56
CA ASN A 45 6.22 -13.21 -5.39
C ASN A 45 6.73 -12.21 -4.34
N GLN A 46 7.19 -12.71 -3.19
CA GLN A 46 7.70 -11.87 -2.11
C GLN A 46 8.85 -10.95 -2.55
N ALA A 47 9.70 -11.37 -3.51
CA ALA A 47 10.75 -10.51 -4.02
C ALA A 47 10.17 -9.27 -4.72
N LEU A 48 9.11 -9.45 -5.53
CA LEU A 48 8.40 -8.34 -6.16
C LEU A 48 7.61 -7.52 -5.14
N PHE A 49 6.98 -8.18 -4.17
CA PHE A 49 6.23 -7.49 -3.13
C PHE A 49 7.11 -6.57 -2.27
N LYS A 50 8.34 -6.99 -1.94
CA LYS A 50 9.32 -6.17 -1.21
C LYS A 50 9.82 -4.96 -2.00
N THR A 51 9.68 -4.98 -3.33
CA THR A 51 10.00 -3.82 -4.18
C THR A 51 8.88 -2.80 -4.23
N VAL A 52 7.69 -3.12 -3.71
CA VAL A 52 6.57 -2.18 -3.64
C VAL A 52 6.94 -1.06 -2.66
N GLN A 53 7.32 0.08 -3.23
CA GLN A 53 7.51 1.32 -2.51
C GLN A 53 6.36 2.25 -2.85
N VAL A 54 5.89 3.00 -1.86
CA VAL A 54 4.97 4.08 -2.15
C VAL A 54 5.75 5.19 -2.83
N GLU A 55 5.37 5.53 -4.07
CA GLU A 55 5.82 6.78 -4.66
C GLU A 55 5.42 7.92 -3.73
N GLN A 56 6.41 8.68 -3.26
CA GLN A 56 6.23 9.89 -2.42
C GLN A 56 5.53 11.06 -3.16
N GLY A 57 4.75 10.75 -4.20
CA GLY A 57 3.98 11.69 -5.00
C GLY A 57 2.58 11.17 -5.37
N GLY A 58 2.10 10.09 -4.74
CA GLY A 58 0.82 9.43 -5.01
C GLY A 58 -0.39 10.35 -4.90
N TYR A 59 -0.58 11.18 -5.91
CA TYR A 59 -1.76 11.98 -6.17
C TYR A 59 -2.91 10.99 -6.31
N GLN A 60 -3.85 11.00 -5.37
CA GLN A 60 -5.18 10.45 -5.64
C GLN A 60 -5.80 11.33 -6.73
N ARG A 61 -5.47 11.09 -8.00
CA ARG A 61 -6.27 11.57 -9.12
C ARG A 61 -7.57 10.79 -9.06
N ARG A 62 -8.53 11.40 -8.37
CA ARG A 62 -9.95 11.12 -8.45
C ARG A 62 -10.35 11.26 -9.91
N PHE A 63 -10.50 10.14 -10.61
CA PHE A 63 -11.18 10.11 -11.88
C PHE A 63 -12.68 10.04 -11.58
N PHE A 64 -13.35 11.15 -11.94
CA PHE A 64 -14.79 11.41 -12.00
C PHE A 64 -15.52 11.59 -10.66
#